data_AF-A0A543Q7X4-F1
#
_entry.id   AF-A0A543Q7X4-F1
#
_cell.length_a   1.000
_cell.length_b   1.000
_cell.length_c   1.000
_cell.angle_alpha   90.00
_cell.angle_beta   90.00
_cell.angle_gamma   90.00
#
_symmetry.space_group_name_H-M   'P 1'
#
loop_
_entity.id
_entity.type
_entity.pdbx_description
1 polymer ?
#
loop_
_entity_poly.entity_id
_entity_poly.type
_entity_poly.pdbx_seq_one_letter_code
_entity_poly.pdbx_strand_id
1 'polypeptide(L)'
;MLSLLDIYLKQPLADLLNELKISDEMRKALIDHEGEDGVILTLIEAAEHGDLDTVKKTGQTLALPLAEITAASLESMNWSSGLK
;
A
#
# COMPACT_ATOMS: atom_id res chain seq x y z
N MET A 1 -4.78 -0.51 3.74
CA MET A 1 -5.75 0.57 4.13
C MET A 1 -6.49 1.28 2.98
N LEU A 2 -5.88 1.58 1.82
CA LEU A 2 -6.56 2.35 0.75
C LEU A 2 -7.59 1.53 -0.04
N SER A 3 -7.41 0.20 -0.08
CA SER A 3 -8.32 -0.79 -0.68
C SER A 3 -9.70 -0.89 -0.04
N LEU A 4 -9.97 -0.13 1.01
CA LEU A 4 -11.29 -0.06 1.66
C LEU A 4 -12.06 1.21 1.28
N LEU A 5 -11.40 2.22 0.69
CA LEU A 5 -12.06 3.50 0.41
C LEU A 5 -13.20 3.35 -0.62
N ASP A 6 -13.03 2.49 -1.61
CA ASP A 6 -14.06 2.17 -2.60
C ASP A 6 -15.29 1.50 -1.97
N ILE A 7 -15.08 0.58 -1.00
CA ILE A 7 -16.15 -0.07 -0.24
C ILE A 7 -16.88 0.95 0.64
N TYR A 8 -16.16 1.84 1.32
CA TYR A 8 -16.75 2.84 2.20
C TYR A 8 -17.52 3.92 1.44
N LEU A 9 -16.99 4.38 0.31
CA LEU A 9 -17.57 5.46 -0.47
C LEU A 9 -18.54 4.98 -1.55
N LYS A 10 -18.67 3.66 -1.74
CA LYS A 10 -19.56 3.02 -2.72
C LYS A 10 -19.37 3.54 -4.14
N GLN A 11 -18.14 3.86 -4.49
CA GLN A 11 -17.76 4.41 -5.80
C GLN A 11 -16.47 3.71 -6.25
N PRO A 12 -16.28 3.45 -7.56
CA PRO A 12 -15.03 2.91 -8.07
C PRO A 12 -13.86 3.84 -7.69
N LEU A 13 -12.76 3.25 -7.22
CA LEU A 13 -11.57 4.01 -6.81
C LEU A 13 -11.09 4.95 -7.92
N ALA A 14 -11.10 4.51 -9.18
CA ALA A 14 -10.70 5.32 -10.32
C ALA A 14 -11.49 6.64 -10.45
N ASP A 15 -12.80 6.60 -10.20
CA ASP A 15 -13.65 7.79 -10.26
C ASP A 15 -13.34 8.72 -9.08
N LEU A 16 -13.15 8.17 -7.89
CA LEU A 16 -12.76 8.94 -6.70
C LEU A 16 -11.42 9.67 -6.91
N LEU A 17 -10.43 9.00 -7.51
CA LEU A 17 -9.12 9.60 -7.76
C LEU A 17 -9.19 10.74 -8.79
N ASN A 18 -10.18 10.77 -9.69
CA ASN A 18 -10.41 11.91 -10.60
C ASN A 18 -10.80 13.18 -9.83
N GLU A 19 -11.50 13.03 -8.71
CA GLU A 19 -11.97 14.15 -7.90
C GLU A 19 -10.88 14.70 -6.97
N LEU A 20 -9.94 13.84 -6.52
CA LEU A 20 -8.93 14.18 -5.51
C LEU A 20 -7.72 14.98 -6.04
N LYS A 21 -7.64 15.25 -7.35
CA LYS A 21 -6.53 16.01 -8.00
C LYS A 21 -5.12 15.55 -7.58
N ILE A 22 -4.92 14.24 -7.45
CA ILE A 22 -3.61 13.63 -7.20
C ILE A 22 -2.76 13.63 -8.47
N SER A 23 -1.45 13.42 -8.34
CA SER A 23 -0.55 13.31 -9.48
C SER A 23 -0.82 12.04 -10.30
N ASP A 24 -0.38 12.04 -11.56
CA ASP A 24 -0.56 10.91 -12.47
C ASP A 24 0.26 9.69 -12.02
N GLU A 25 1.42 9.91 -11.39
CA GLU A 25 2.25 8.84 -10.82
C GLU A 25 1.51 8.11 -9.70
N MET A 26 0.92 8.88 -8.77
CA MET A 26 0.12 8.32 -7.68
C MET A 26 -1.12 7.61 -8.22
N ARG A 27 -1.77 8.15 -9.26
CA ARG A 27 -2.92 7.49 -9.90
C ARG A 27 -2.54 6.12 -10.47
N LYS A 28 -1.44 6.04 -11.22
CA LYS A 28 -0.95 4.79 -11.80
C LYS A 28 -0.55 3.79 -10.73
N ALA A 29 0.07 4.25 -9.65
CA ALA A 29 0.41 3.39 -8.51
C ALA A 29 -0.84 2.79 -7.86
N LEU A 30 -1.89 3.58 -7.66
CA LEU A 30 -3.10 3.16 -6.96
C LEU A 30 -4.06 2.31 -7.81
N ILE A 31 -4.07 2.50 -9.13
CA ILE A 31 -4.98 1.79 -10.05
C ILE A 31 -4.30 0.60 -10.72
N ASP A 32 -3.08 0.79 -11.19
CA ASP A 32 -2.37 -0.17 -12.04
C ASP A 32 -1.16 -0.81 -11.34
N HIS A 33 -0.86 -0.41 -10.09
CA HIS A 33 0.33 -0.84 -9.34
C HIS A 33 1.64 -0.57 -10.08
N GLU A 34 1.68 0.49 -10.89
CA GLU A 34 2.82 0.86 -11.71
C GLU A 34 3.72 1.92 -11.06
N GLY A 35 4.98 1.97 -11.49
CA GLY A 35 5.98 2.91 -11.00
C GLY A 35 6.52 2.57 -9.61
N GLU A 36 7.39 3.42 -9.08
CA GLU A 36 8.02 3.22 -7.78
C GLU A 36 6.98 3.15 -6.64
N ASP A 37 6.02 4.08 -6.65
CA ASP A 37 4.91 4.11 -5.69
C ASP A 37 4.03 2.85 -5.79
N GLY A 38 3.83 2.30 -6.98
CA GLY A 38 3.09 1.05 -7.19
C GLY A 38 3.81 -0.17 -6.62
N VAL A 39 5.14 -0.21 -6.73
CA VAL A 39 5.96 -1.26 -6.11
C VAL A 39 5.91 -1.17 -4.58
N ILE A 40 5.95 0.05 -4.02
CA ILE A 40 5.79 0.28 -2.57
C ILE A 40 4.39 -0.15 -2.12
N LEU A 41 3.34 0.21 -2.86
CA LEU A 41 1.98 -0.20 -2.55
C LEU A 41 1.84 -1.74 -2.55
N THR A 42 2.38 -2.40 -3.57
CA THR A 42 2.40 -3.86 -3.67
C THR A 42 3.10 -4.50 -2.47
N LEU A 43 4.22 -3.92 -2.02
CA LEU A 43 4.93 -4.38 -0.84
C LEU A 43 4.06 -4.29 0.43
N ILE A 44 3.41 -3.15 0.63
CA ILE A 44 2.54 -2.91 1.80
C ILE A 44 1.36 -3.88 1.80
N GLU A 45 0.68 -4.03 0.66
CA GLU A 45 -0.46 -4.95 0.53
C GLU A 45 -0.03 -6.40 0.78
N ALA A 46 1.11 -6.84 0.24
CA ALA A 46 1.63 -8.18 0.49
C ALA A 46 1.95 -8.40 1.98
N ALA A 47 2.51 -7.38 2.66
CA ALA A 47 2.76 -7.44 4.10
C ALA A 47 1.47 -7.52 4.92
N GLU A 48 0.43 -6.74 4.55
CA GLU A 48 -0.90 -6.80 5.19
C GLU A 48 -1.55 -8.20 5.04
N HIS A 49 -1.36 -8.86 3.90
CA HIS A 49 -1.93 -10.19 3.62
C HIS A 49 -1.05 -11.37 4.07
N GLY A 50 0.15 -11.11 4.60
CA GLY A 50 1.09 -12.15 5.00
C GLY A 50 1.77 -12.90 3.84
N ASP A 51 1.77 -12.33 2.63
CA ASP A 51 2.46 -12.89 1.46
C ASP A 51 3.97 -12.59 1.52
N LEU A 52 4.69 -13.44 2.24
CA LEU A 52 6.13 -13.29 2.48
C LEU A 52 6.98 -13.41 1.20
N ASP A 53 6.50 -14.10 0.18
CA ASP A 53 7.26 -14.29 -1.06
C ASP A 53 7.26 -13.00 -1.88
N THR A 54 6.09 -12.36 -2.01
CA THR A 54 5.98 -11.05 -2.65
C THR A 54 6.75 -10.00 -1.86
N VAL A 55 6.63 -9.97 -0.53
CA VAL A 55 7.36 -9.03 0.34
C VAL A 55 8.88 -9.12 0.14
N LYS A 56 9.44 -10.34 0.08
CA LYS A 56 10.89 -10.51 -0.14
C LYS A 56 11.31 -10.00 -1.51
N LYS A 57 10.53 -10.30 -2.55
CA LYS A 57 10.82 -9.91 -3.93
C LYS A 57 10.77 -8.39 -4.12
N THR A 58 9.71 -7.74 -3.64
CA THR A 58 9.54 -6.28 -3.78
C THR A 58 10.50 -5.53 -2.84
N GLY A 59 10.72 -6.03 -1.62
CA GLY A 59 11.72 -5.49 -0.70
C GLY A 59 13.13 -5.48 -1.29
N GLN A 60 13.56 -6.56 -1.97
CA GLN A 60 14.83 -6.58 -2.69
C GLN A 60 14.92 -5.52 -3.80
N THR A 61 13.83 -5.31 -4.54
CA THR A 61 13.77 -4.31 -5.62
C THR A 61 13.93 -2.89 -5.07
N LEU A 62 13.38 -2.64 -3.87
CA LEU A 62 13.44 -1.35 -3.17
C LEU A 62 14.67 -1.22 -2.26
N ALA A 63 15.55 -2.22 -2.23
CA ALA A 63 16.68 -2.31 -1.28
C ALA A 63 16.27 -2.19 0.21
N LEU A 64 15.07 -2.67 0.55
CA LEU A 64 14.51 -2.68 1.90
C LEU A 64 14.65 -4.07 2.56
N PRO A 65 15.34 -4.19 3.71
CA PRO A 65 15.44 -5.44 4.44
C PRO A 65 14.09 -5.92 5.00
N LEU A 66 13.84 -7.23 4.95
CA LEU A 66 12.61 -7.85 5.49
C LEU A 66 12.37 -7.49 6.97
N ALA A 67 13.45 -7.37 7.75
CA ALA A 67 13.36 -7.00 9.17
C ALA A 67 12.79 -5.59 9.37
N GLU A 68 13.18 -4.62 8.53
CA GLU A 68 12.67 -3.25 8.59
C GLU A 68 11.20 -3.18 8.18
N ILE A 69 10.84 -3.90 7.12
CA ILE A 69 9.45 -4.00 6.64
C ILE A 69 8.55 -4.59 7.74
N THR A 70 9.02 -5.65 8.40
CA THR A 70 8.28 -6.30 9.50
C THR A 70 8.15 -5.39 10.71
N ALA A 71 9.22 -4.68 11.08
CA ALA A 71 9.21 -3.72 12.18
C ALA A 71 8.22 -2.57 11.93
N ALA A 72 8.24 -1.98 10.73
CA ALA A 72 7.30 -0.93 10.35
C ALA A 72 5.84 -1.41 10.35
N SER A 73 5.60 -2.65 9.92
CA SER A 73 4.27 -3.28 9.96
C SER A 73 3.76 -3.43 11.40
N LEU A 74 4.62 -3.90 12.32
CA LEU A 74 4.28 -4.01 13.75
C LEU A 74 4.05 -2.64 14.40
N GLU A 75 4.87 -1.65 14.07
CA GLU A 75 4.69 -0.27 14.55
C GLU A 75 3.35 0.32 14.11
N SER A 76 2.96 0.10 12.84
CA SER A 76 1.68 0.55 12.29
C SER A 76 0.49 -0.11 13.01
N MET A 77 0.57 -1.41 13.28
CA MET A 77 -0.45 -2.13 14.06
C MET A 77 -0.56 -1.61 15.49
N ASN A 78 0.58 -1.37 16.15
CA ASN A 78 0.62 -0.80 17.50
C ASN A 78 0.00 0.60 17.53
N TRP A 79 0.34 1.47 16.59
CA TRP A 79 -0.26 2.80 16.45
C TRP A 79 -1.78 2.72 16.31
N SER A 80 -2.27 1.87 15.39
CA SER A 80 -3.71 1.68 15.19
C SER A 80 -4.41 1.18 16.46
N SER A 81 -3.78 0.26 17.20
CA SER A 81 -4.34 -0.27 18.46
C SER A 81 -4.43 0.78 19.57
N GLY A 82 -3.58 1.82 19.53
CA GLY A 82 -3.55 2.92 20.48
C GLY A 82 -4.55 4.05 20.19
N LEU A 83 -5.23 4.03 19.05
CA LEU A 83 -6.29 4.99 18.69
C LEU A 83 -7.66 4.65 19.31
N LYS A 84 -7.70 3.73 20.28
CA LYS A 84 -8.91 3.36 21.03
C LYS A 84 -9.31 4.41 22.05
#